data_AF-A0A1A8L048-F1
#
_entry.id   AF-A0A1A8L048-F1
#
_cell.length_a   1.000
_cell.length_b   1.000
_cell.length_c   1.000
_cell.angle_alpha   90.00
_cell.angle_beta   90.00
_cell.angle_gamma   90.00
#
_symmetry.space_group_name_H-M   'P 1'
#
loop_
_entity.id
_entity.type
_entity.pdbx_description
1 polymer ?
#
loop_
_entity_poly.entity_id
_entity_poly.type
_entity_poly.pdbx_seq_one_letter_code
_entity_poly.pdbx_strand_id
1 'polypeptide(L)' 'RALGLKRAGVRKALHDPFAEDALVLYEPPALSTHELIKAEKEKLPVHVVVDPVLGKVLRPHQREGVKFLW' A
#
# COMPACT_ATOMS: atom_id res chain seq x y z
N ARG A 1 0.54 14.19 2.51
CA ARG A 1 1.27 13.75 3.73
C ARG A 1 0.26 13.46 4.84
N ALA A 2 -0.15 12.20 5.03
CA ALA A 2 -1.13 11.83 6.07
C ALA A 2 -0.40 11.56 7.41
N LEU A 3 -0.02 12.62 8.12
CA LEU A 3 0.62 12.53 9.44
C LEU A 3 -0.48 12.38 10.52
N GLY A 4 -0.40 11.34 11.35
CA GLY A 4 -1.28 11.15 12.53
C GLY A 4 -2.17 9.89 12.54
N LEU A 5 -2.27 9.15 11.44
CA LEU A 5 -3.08 7.92 11.36
C LEU A 5 -2.32 6.64 11.77
N LYS A 6 -1.05 6.76 12.20
CA LYS A 6 -0.24 5.63 12.65
C LYS A 6 -0.64 5.20 14.07
N ARG A 7 -1.85 4.65 14.23
CA ARG A 7 -2.24 3.90 15.44
C ARG A 7 -1.63 2.49 15.38
N ALA A 8 -1.02 2.04 16.47
CA ALA A 8 -0.59 0.65 16.61
C ALA A 8 -1.85 -0.24 16.73
N GLY A 9 -1.91 -1.35 15.99
CA GLY A 9 -3.03 -2.30 16.03
C GLY A 9 -4.09 -2.16 14.93
N VAL A 10 -3.99 -1.18 14.02
CA VAL A 10 -4.92 -1.04 12.89
C VAL A 10 -4.36 -1.76 11.65
N ARG A 11 -5.17 -2.60 11.00
CA ARG A 11 -4.83 -3.20 9.69
C ARG A 11 -4.67 -2.09 8.64
N LYS A 12 -3.46 -1.92 8.13
CA LYS A 12 -3.08 -0.92 7.14
C LYS A 12 -1.88 -1.41 6.33
N ALA A 13 -1.57 -0.70 5.25
CA ALA A 13 -0.34 -0.90 4.50
C ALA A 13 0.88 -0.72 5.42
N LEU A 14 1.90 -1.57 5.26
CA LEU A 14 3.12 -1.53 6.07
C LEU A 14 3.90 -0.23 5.83
N HIS A 15 3.97 0.21 4.58
CA HIS A 15 4.60 1.47 4.15
C HIS A 15 3.58 2.42 3.53
N ASP A 16 3.93 3.71 3.44
CA ASP A 16 3.05 4.75 2.91
C ASP A 16 2.94 4.63 1.37
N PRO A 17 1.75 4.32 0.82
CA PRO A 17 1.56 4.21 -0.63
C PRO A 17 1.62 5.57 -1.35
N PHE A 18 1.45 6.68 -0.63
CA PHE A 18 1.39 8.02 -1.22
C PHE A 18 2.70 8.82 -1.08
N ALA A 19 3.80 8.15 -0.74
CA ALA A 19 5.12 8.76 -0.75
C ALA A 19 5.64 8.90 -2.19
N GLU A 20 6.47 9.91 -2.44
CA GLU A 20 6.97 10.29 -3.77
C GLU A 20 7.67 9.15 -4.53
N ASP A 21 8.43 8.31 -3.82
CA ASP A 21 9.14 7.15 -4.38
C ASP A 21 8.49 5.80 -4.00
N ALA A 22 7.20 5.80 -3.63
CA ALA A 22 6.52 4.57 -3.25
C ALA A 22 6.31 3.65 -4.46
N LEU A 23 6.88 2.44 -4.39
CA LEU A 23 6.58 1.37 -5.35
C LEU A 23 5.42 0.54 -4.82
N VAL A 24 4.21 0.82 -5.34
CA VAL A 24 2.97 0.11 -4.99
C VAL A 24 2.84 -1.13 -5.91
N LEU A 25 2.76 -2.30 -5.30
CA LEU A 25 2.53 -3.58 -6.00
C LEU A 25 1.05 -3.91 -6.11
N TYR A 26 0.26 -3.50 -5.11
CA TYR A 26 -1.18 -3.73 -5.08
C TYR A 26 -1.93 -2.52 -4.54
N GLU A 27 -2.96 -2.15 -5.28
CA GLU A 27 -3.95 -1.17 -4.90
C GLU A 27 -5.28 -1.89 -4.64
N PRO A 28 -5.88 -1.74 -3.44
CA PRO A 28 -7.18 -2.32 -3.15
C PRO A 28 -8.25 -1.73 -4.08
N PRO A 29 -9.23 -2.53 -4.52
CA PRO A 29 -10.29 -2.04 -5.39
C PRO A 29 -11.14 -0.98 -4.69
N ALA A 30 -11.59 0.02 -5.45
CA ALA A 30 -12.53 1.02 -4.95
C ALA A 30 -13.89 0.36 -4.68
N LEU A 31 -14.22 0.21 -3.40
CA LEU A 31 -15.53 -0.28 -2.96
C LEU A 31 -16.52 0.88 -2.80
N SER A 32 -17.81 0.59 -2.98
CA SER A 32 -18.85 1.59 -2.74
C SER A 32 -18.90 2.01 -1.26
N THR A 33 -19.41 3.21 -0.98
CA THR A 33 -19.54 3.73 0.39
C THR A 33 -20.36 2.81 1.29
N HIS A 34 -21.42 2.19 0.74
CA HIS A 34 -22.27 1.23 1.45
C HIS A 34 -21.53 -0.07 1.80
N GLU A 35 -20.70 -0.57 0.89
CA GLU A 35 -19.89 -1.78 1.12
C GLU A 35 -18.79 -1.52 2.14
N LEU A 36 -18.15 -0.35 2.13
CA LEU A 36 -17.12 0.03 3.11
C LEU A 36 -17.65 0.13 4.54
N ILE A 37 -18.91 0.57 4.70
CA ILE A 37 -19.56 0.65 6.01
C ILE A 37 -19.94 -0.74 6.51
N LYS A 38 -20.41 -1.62 5.61
CA LYS A 38 -20.84 -2.98 5.95
C LYS A 38 -19.66 -3.94 6.13
N ALA A 39 -18.55 -3.71 5.45
CA ALA A 39 -17.38 -4.56 5.50
C ALA A 39 -16.65 -4.47 6.84
N GLU A 40 -16.16 -5.61 7.32
CA GLU A 40 -15.30 -5.67 8.49
C GLU A 40 -13.94 -5.04 8.17
N LYS A 41 -13.57 -3.98 8.90
CA LYS A 41 -12.31 -3.24 8.70
C LYS A 41 -11.06 -4.11 8.80
N GLU A 42 -11.13 -5.22 9.53
CA GLU A 42 -10.02 -6.18 9.69
C GLU A 42 -9.85 -7.13 8.49
N LYS A 43 -10.84 -7.23 7.60
CA LYS A 43 -10.78 -8.07 6.40
C LYS A 43 -10.58 -7.26 5.12
N LEU A 44 -10.63 -5.93 5.21
CA LEU A 44 -10.43 -5.07 4.06
C LEU A 44 -9.02 -5.26 3.46
N PRO A 45 -8.92 -5.34 2.13
CA PRO A 45 -7.63 -5.39 1.45
C PRO A 45 -6.85 -4.08 1.71
N VAL A 46 -5.54 -4.19 1.85
CA VAL A 46 -4.63 -3.07 2.12
C VAL A 46 -3.63 -2.94 0.99
N HIS A 47 -3.09 -1.74 0.78
CA HIS A 47 -2.04 -1.51 -0.22
C HIS A 47 -0.81 -2.35 0.12
N VAL A 48 -0.22 -2.96 -0.91
CA VAL A 48 1.08 -3.62 -0.81
C VAL A 48 2.11 -2.68 -1.41
N VAL A 49 3.05 -2.25 -0.59
CA VAL A 49 4.07 -1.26 -0.94
C VAL A 49 5.43 -1.86 -0.62
N VAL A 50 6.37 -1.74 -1.55
CA VAL A 50 7.76 -2.18 -1.34
C VAL A 50 8.42 -1.34 -0.25
N ASP A 51 9.32 -1.95 0.52
CA ASP A 51 10.08 -1.25 1.55
C ASP A 51 10.82 -0.05 0.93
N PRO A 52 10.67 1.19 1.47
CA PRO A 52 11.37 2.37 1.02
C PRO A 52 12.89 2.21 0.95
N VAL A 53 13.50 1.36 1.78
CA VAL A 53 14.93 1.05 1.73
C VAL A 53 15.28 0.36 0.41
N LEU A 54 14.47 -0.60 -0.03
CA LEU A 54 14.67 -1.29 -1.31
C LEU A 54 14.25 -0.39 -2.48
N GLY A 55 13.11 0.29 -2.37
CA GLY A 55 12.58 1.15 -3.43
C GLY A 55 13.54 2.26 -3.90
N LYS A 56 14.37 2.78 -2.97
CA LYS A 56 15.43 3.76 -3.27
C LYS A 56 16.63 3.19 -4.03
N VAL A 57 16.93 1.91 -3.85
CA VAL A 57 18.10 1.26 -4.46
C VAL A 57 17.77 0.72 -5.86
N LEU A 58 16.52 0.32 -6.08
CA LEU A 58 16.07 -0.27 -7.34
C LEU A 58 16.15 0.72 -8.52
N ARG A 59 16.75 0.26 -9.62
CA ARG A 59 16.75 0.95 -10.92
C ARG A 59 15.38 0.81 -11.60
N PRO A 60 15.02 1.67 -12.57
CA PRO A 60 13.70 1.64 -13.22
C PRO A 60 13.26 0.27 -13.74
N HIS A 61 14.13 -0.45 -14.46
CA HIS A 61 13.84 -1.81 -14.94
C HIS A 61 13.68 -2.84 -13.81
N GLN A 62 14.37 -2.67 -12.68
CA GLN A 62 14.23 -3.55 -11.51
C GLN A 62 12.88 -3.30 -10.82
N ARG A 63 12.40 -2.05 -10.82
CA ARG A 63 11.05 -1.72 -10.31
C ARG A 63 9.97 -2.40 -11.15
N GLU A 64 10.10 -2.39 -12.47
CA GLU A 64 9.23 -3.13 -13.38
C GLU A 64 9.31 -4.64 -13.16
N GLY A 65 10.52 -5.19 -13.00
CA GLY A 65 10.73 -6.60 -12.71
C GLY A 65 10.08 -7.06 -11.41
N VAL A 66 10.20 -6.27 -10.34
CA VAL A 66 9.53 -6.56 -9.05
C VAL A 66 8.01 -6.50 -9.21
N LYS A 67 7.49 -5.55 -9.97
CA LYS A 67 6.06 -5.43 -10.26
C LYS A 67 5.54 -6.59 -11.11
N PHE A 68 6.35 -7.15 -12.01
CA PHE A 68 5.97 -8.28 -12.86
C PHE A 68 5.96 -9.61 -12.09
N LEU A 69 6.87 -9.80 -11.13
CA LEU A 69 6.98 -11.03 -10.35
C LEU A 69 5.93 -11.18 -9.25
N TRP A 70 5.30 -10.07 -8.87
CA TRP A 70 4.33 -10.00 -7.78
C TRP A 70 2.90 -10.21 -8.31
#